data_AF-A0AA85BNI2-F1
#
_entry.id   AF-A0AA85BNI2-F1
#
_cell.length_a   1.000
_cell.length_b   1.000
_cell.length_c   1.000
_cell.angle_alpha   90.00
_cell.angle_beta   90.00
_cell.angle_gamma   90.00
#
_symmetry.space_group_name_H-M   'P 1'
#
loop_
_entity.id
_entity.type
_entity.pdbx_description
1 polymer ?
#
loop_
_entity_poly.entity_id
_entity_poly.type
_entity_poly.pdbx_seq_one_letter_code
_entity_poly.pdbx_strand_id
1 'polypeptide(L)'
;MANPHELEKDADWFKRLAVWEESRKQYRSAAFYYTEAAQALLNSLEAGSKTEGLLELAQNYNNKVKELKSKTVVEDASIPNTHVSKSKADFARALFLLDDGTTEDEKGNFHKAFELYTLAVELMLSIKHDVQDPSLLKSIEKFSKRGLDRAEELKAYVQRTQPPCSDSRSSCSTLTSGTSKKSHGFHKPNMSSSLKGDPGGFTVEELEVLRSTSVINGREYLPFLDALDLQERFSFANPFVL
;
A
#
# COMPACT_ATOMS: atom_id res chain seq x y z
N MET A 1 -15.54 25.47 -27.92
CA MET A 1 -14.83 24.79 -29.02
C MET A 1 -13.38 25.20 -28.91
N ALA A 2 -12.44 24.24 -28.94
CA ALA A 2 -11.01 24.54 -28.89
C ALA A 2 -10.57 25.27 -30.17
N ASN A 3 -9.60 26.19 -30.06
CA ASN A 3 -9.10 26.94 -31.20
C ASN A 3 -8.14 26.06 -32.02
N PRO A 4 -8.40 25.80 -33.32
CA PRO A 4 -7.54 24.93 -34.14
C PRO A 4 -6.08 25.39 -34.17
N HIS A 5 -5.83 26.70 -34.18
CA HIS A 5 -4.48 27.25 -34.22
C HIS A 5 -3.73 27.00 -32.90
N GLU A 6 -4.42 27.01 -31.75
CA GLU A 6 -3.79 26.70 -30.46
C GLU A 6 -3.38 25.23 -30.40
N LEU A 7 -4.23 24.33 -30.89
CA LEU A 7 -3.94 22.90 -30.96
C LEU A 7 -2.73 22.59 -31.87
N GLU A 8 -2.55 23.34 -32.96
CA GLU A 8 -1.34 23.22 -33.79
C GLU A 8 -0.08 23.68 -33.05
N LYS A 9 -0.15 24.76 -32.27
CA LYS A 9 0.98 25.21 -31.46
C LYS A 9 1.34 24.19 -30.39
N ASP A 10 0.34 23.56 -29.79
CA ASP A 10 0.53 22.49 -28.82
C ASP A 10 1.24 21.31 -29.48
N ALA A 11 0.80 20.90 -30.67
CA ALA A 11 1.46 19.84 -31.44
C ALA A 11 2.95 20.15 -31.71
N ASP A 12 3.26 21.39 -32.10
CA ASP A 12 4.64 21.84 -32.30
C ASP A 12 5.47 21.83 -31.02
N TRP A 13 4.88 22.22 -29.90
CA TRP A 13 5.53 22.19 -28.60
C TRP A 13 5.85 20.75 -28.16
N PHE A 14 4.87 19.85 -28.24
CA PHE A 14 5.04 18.44 -27.94
C PHE A 14 6.10 17.78 -28.82
N LYS A 15 6.10 18.07 -30.13
CA LYS A 15 7.14 17.59 -31.05
C LYS A 15 8.54 18.03 -30.61
N ARG A 16 8.74 19.30 -30.25
CA ARG A 16 10.05 19.80 -29.79
C ARG A 16 10.51 19.07 -28.53
N LEU A 17 9.58 18.83 -27.60
CA LEU A 17 9.85 18.10 -26.37
C LEU A 17 10.20 16.63 -26.64
N ALA A 18 9.49 15.99 -27.58
CA ALA A 18 9.77 14.62 -28.00
C ALA A 18 11.17 14.47 -28.60
N VAL A 19 11.58 15.39 -29.48
CA VAL A 19 12.93 15.44 -30.07
C VAL A 19 13.99 15.65 -28.99
N TRP A 20 13.72 16.52 -28.01
CA TRP A 20 14.63 16.76 -26.90
C TRP A 20 14.83 15.48 -26.05
N GLU A 21 13.78 14.74 -25.75
CA GLU A 21 13.89 13.47 -25.01
C GLU A 21 14.54 12.35 -25.85
N GLU A 22 14.28 12.31 -27.17
CA GLU A 22 14.94 11.38 -28.09
C GLU A 22 16.45 11.61 -28.09
N SER A 23 16.92 12.86 -28.04
CA SER A 23 18.34 13.20 -27.93
C SER A 23 19.00 12.70 -26.64
N ARG A 24 18.20 12.50 -25.59
CA ARG A 24 18.62 11.98 -24.27
C ARG A 24 18.44 10.47 -24.15
N LYS A 25 18.07 9.78 -25.24
CA LYS A 25 17.71 8.36 -25.28
C LYS A 25 16.57 7.97 -24.35
N GLN A 26 15.70 8.93 -23.98
CA GLN A 26 14.52 8.66 -23.17
C GLN A 26 13.34 8.29 -24.07
N TYR A 27 13.45 7.14 -24.75
CA TYR A 27 12.51 6.75 -25.80
C TYR A 27 11.06 6.57 -25.31
N ARG A 28 10.88 6.18 -24.04
CA ARG A 28 9.54 6.06 -23.42
C ARG A 28 8.86 7.43 -23.31
N SER A 29 9.58 8.43 -22.81
CA SER A 29 9.06 9.81 -22.70
C SER A 29 8.88 10.44 -24.08
N ALA A 30 9.81 10.21 -25.01
CA ALA A 30 9.68 10.67 -26.39
C ALA A 30 8.43 10.09 -27.07
N ALA A 31 8.14 8.79 -26.88
CA ALA A 31 6.95 8.15 -27.42
C ALA A 31 5.65 8.76 -26.86
N PHE A 32 5.64 9.15 -25.58
CA PHE A 32 4.51 9.86 -24.97
C PHE A 32 4.27 11.20 -25.67
N TYR A 33 5.29 12.05 -25.77
CA TYR A 33 5.13 13.37 -26.38
C TYR A 33 4.79 13.34 -27.88
N TYR A 34 5.30 12.37 -28.65
CA TYR A 34 4.84 12.18 -30.04
C TYR A 34 3.38 11.72 -30.13
N THR A 35 2.87 11.01 -29.11
CA THR A 35 1.45 10.63 -29.04
C THR A 35 0.58 11.86 -28.80
N GLU A 36 0.95 12.71 -27.83
CA GLU A 36 0.27 13.98 -27.55
C GLU A 36 0.31 14.92 -28.76
N ALA A 37 1.45 15.00 -29.47
CA ALA A 37 1.57 15.78 -30.69
C ALA A 37 0.61 15.28 -31.78
N ALA A 38 0.52 13.96 -31.99
CA ALA A 38 -0.40 13.38 -32.97
C ALA A 38 -1.87 13.66 -32.60
N GLN A 39 -2.22 13.56 -31.31
CA GLN A 39 -3.57 13.80 -30.82
C GLN A 39 -3.96 15.27 -30.96
N ALA A 40 -3.06 16.20 -30.66
CA ALA A 40 -3.28 17.63 -30.87
C ALA A 40 -3.55 17.96 -32.36
N LEU A 41 -2.83 17.33 -33.29
CA LEU A 41 -3.08 17.47 -34.73
C LEU A 41 -4.45 16.94 -35.16
N LEU A 42 -4.87 15.77 -34.64
CA LEU A 42 -6.18 15.19 -34.93
C LEU A 42 -7.31 16.07 -34.36
N ASN A 43 -7.15 16.55 -33.12
CA ASN A 43 -8.11 17.48 -32.51
C ASN A 43 -8.21 18.80 -33.30
N SER A 44 -7.10 19.28 -33.86
CA SER A 44 -7.09 20.49 -34.70
C SER A 44 -7.87 20.30 -36.00
N LEU A 45 -7.75 19.12 -36.62
CA LEU A 45 -8.54 18.74 -37.79
C LEU A 45 -10.04 18.68 -37.46
N GLU A 46 -10.41 18.05 -36.34
CA GLU A 46 -11.80 18.00 -35.88
C GLU A 46 -12.38 19.39 -35.56
N ALA A 47 -11.54 20.29 -35.04
CA ALA A 47 -11.89 21.69 -34.78
C ALA A 47 -12.01 22.54 -36.06
N GLY A 48 -11.72 21.98 -37.25
CA GLY A 48 -11.89 22.62 -38.54
C GLY A 48 -10.67 23.40 -39.04
N SER A 49 -9.46 22.95 -38.70
CA SER A 49 -8.25 23.56 -39.25
C SER A 49 -8.18 23.45 -40.78
N LYS A 50 -7.53 24.45 -41.39
CA LYS A 50 -7.37 24.60 -42.85
C LYS A 50 -5.97 24.22 -43.34
N THR A 51 -5.07 23.87 -42.43
CA THR A 51 -3.72 23.43 -42.76
C THR A 51 -3.77 22.06 -43.43
N GLU A 52 -3.24 22.00 -44.64
CA GLU A 52 -3.17 20.76 -45.42
C GLU A 52 -2.08 19.82 -44.84
N GLY A 53 -2.28 18.50 -44.97
CA GLY A 53 -1.27 17.51 -44.58
C GLY A 53 -1.17 17.20 -43.07
N LEU A 54 -2.01 17.80 -42.21
CA LEU A 54 -2.01 17.48 -40.77
C LEU A 54 -2.26 16.00 -40.48
N LEU A 55 -3.11 15.35 -41.28
CA LEU A 55 -3.43 13.93 -41.12
C LEU A 55 -2.22 13.04 -41.41
N GLU A 56 -1.48 13.35 -42.47
CA GLU A 56 -0.25 12.65 -42.81
C GLU A 56 0.84 12.88 -41.74
N LEU A 57 0.94 14.11 -41.22
CA LEU A 57 1.85 14.45 -40.13
C LEU A 57 1.51 13.66 -38.85
N ALA A 58 0.24 13.54 -38.48
CA ALA A 58 -0.21 12.74 -37.35
C ALA A 58 0.09 11.24 -37.55
N GLN A 59 -0.05 10.73 -38.77
CA GLN A 59 0.34 9.35 -39.11
C GLN A 59 1.86 9.15 -38.97
N ASN A 60 2.66 10.12 -39.43
CA ASN A 60 4.12 10.09 -39.27
C ASN A 60 4.54 10.05 -37.79
N TYR A 61 3.88 10.83 -36.92
CA TYR A 61 4.13 10.77 -35.48
C TYR A 61 3.72 9.43 -34.88
N ASN A 62 2.57 8.87 -35.26
CA ASN A 62 2.18 7.53 -34.83
C ASN A 62 3.18 6.45 -35.27
N ASN A 63 3.72 6.55 -36.49
CA ASN A 63 4.75 5.64 -36.96
C ASN A 63 6.06 5.80 -36.17
N LYS A 64 6.44 7.04 -35.84
CA LYS A 64 7.57 7.33 -34.96
C LYS A 64 7.36 6.75 -33.56
N VAL A 65 6.15 6.84 -33.00
CA VAL A 65 5.80 6.20 -31.72
C VAL A 65 5.97 4.69 -31.79
N LYS A 66 5.57 4.03 -32.89
CA LYS A 66 5.79 2.58 -33.07
C LYS A 66 7.29 2.23 -33.09
N GLU A 67 8.10 3.03 -33.79
CA GLU A 67 9.57 2.87 -33.81
C GLU A 67 10.20 3.08 -32.43
N LEU A 68 9.77 4.10 -31.70
CA LEU A 68 10.27 4.37 -30.35
C LEU A 68 9.84 3.30 -29.37
N LYS A 69 8.61 2.79 -29.49
CA LYS A 69 8.12 1.67 -28.69
C LYS A 69 8.87 0.38 -28.99
N SER A 70 9.26 0.12 -30.24
CA SER A 70 10.12 -1.05 -30.52
C SER A 70 11.52 -0.88 -29.92
N LYS A 71 12.08 0.34 -29.89
CA LYS A 71 13.34 0.62 -29.17
C LYS A 71 13.20 0.45 -27.66
N THR A 72 12.12 0.92 -27.04
CA THR A 72 11.87 0.65 -25.61
C THR A 72 11.62 -0.82 -25.35
N VAL A 73 10.93 -1.53 -26.25
CA VAL A 73 10.73 -2.98 -26.13
C VAL A 73 12.04 -3.73 -26.31
N VAL A 74 13.01 -3.26 -27.09
CA VAL A 74 14.35 -3.88 -27.18
C VAL A 74 15.22 -3.52 -25.95
N GLU A 75 15.07 -2.33 -25.39
CA GLU A 75 15.64 -1.98 -24.08
C GLU A 75 15.01 -2.78 -22.93
N ASP A 76 13.71 -3.09 -23.01
CA ASP A 76 12.98 -3.92 -22.05
C ASP A 76 13.12 -5.44 -22.34
N ALA A 77 13.36 -5.84 -23.59
CA ALA A 77 13.59 -7.23 -24.05
C ALA A 77 15.06 -7.65 -23.89
N SER A 78 15.94 -6.70 -23.59
CA SER A 78 17.07 -6.95 -22.71
C SER A 78 16.51 -7.22 -21.32
N ILE A 79 15.76 -8.31 -21.15
CA ILE A 79 15.15 -8.67 -19.87
C ILE A 79 16.31 -9.01 -18.94
N PRO A 80 16.37 -8.39 -17.75
CA PRO A 80 16.58 -9.25 -16.63
C PRO A 80 15.35 -9.38 -15.74
N ASN A 81 14.33 -8.52 -15.67
CA ASN A 81 13.82 -8.29 -14.31
C ASN A 81 12.30 -8.03 -14.09
N THR A 82 11.36 -8.81 -14.64
CA THR A 82 10.00 -8.91 -14.02
C THR A 82 10.10 -9.45 -12.60
N HIS A 83 10.97 -10.44 -12.40
CA HIS A 83 11.24 -11.02 -11.09
C HIS A 83 11.93 -10.04 -10.12
N VAL A 84 12.86 -9.20 -10.59
CA VAL A 84 13.52 -8.22 -9.70
C VAL A 84 12.73 -6.93 -9.54
N SER A 85 11.89 -6.51 -10.50
CA SER A 85 10.93 -5.43 -10.22
C SER A 85 9.95 -5.86 -9.14
N LYS A 86 9.46 -7.11 -9.20
CA LYS A 86 8.70 -7.72 -8.11
C LYS A 86 9.52 -7.84 -6.82
N SER A 87 10.74 -8.35 -6.86
CA SER A 87 11.61 -8.50 -5.68
C SER A 87 11.94 -7.16 -5.03
N LYS A 88 12.12 -6.09 -5.83
CA LYS A 88 12.31 -4.72 -5.33
C LYS A 88 11.03 -4.18 -4.69
N ALA A 89 9.87 -4.43 -5.27
CA ALA A 89 8.58 -4.06 -4.69
C ALA A 89 8.29 -4.83 -3.38
N ASP A 90 8.54 -6.13 -3.37
CA ASP A 90 8.41 -6.99 -2.19
C ASP A 90 9.42 -6.56 -1.11
N PHE A 91 10.64 -6.16 -1.49
CA PHE A 91 11.62 -5.62 -0.55
C PHE A 91 11.18 -4.28 0.03
N ALA A 92 10.63 -3.38 -0.77
CA ALA A 92 10.05 -2.13 -0.28
C ALA A 92 8.89 -2.39 0.70
N ARG A 93 8.04 -3.37 0.40
CA ARG A 93 6.99 -3.83 1.31
C ARG A 93 7.55 -4.37 2.63
N ALA A 94 8.63 -5.15 2.58
CA ALA A 94 9.28 -5.66 3.78
C ALA A 94 9.89 -4.55 4.63
N LEU A 95 10.47 -3.51 4.01
CA LEU A 95 10.98 -2.33 4.72
C LEU A 95 9.85 -1.55 5.39
N PHE A 96 8.71 -1.40 4.73
CA PHE A 96 7.54 -0.75 5.31
C PHE A 96 7.03 -1.51 6.55
N LEU A 97 6.95 -2.85 6.49
CA LEU A 97 6.60 -3.67 7.65
C LEU A 97 7.59 -3.50 8.82
N LEU A 98 8.87 -3.33 8.52
CA LEU A 98 9.90 -3.10 9.54
C LEU A 98 9.75 -1.72 10.21
N ASP A 99 9.32 -0.71 9.46
CA ASP A 99 9.03 0.65 9.95
C ASP A 99 7.73 0.70 10.79
N ASP A 100 6.68 0.01 10.32
CA ASP A 100 5.46 -0.22 11.10
C ASP A 100 5.80 -0.91 12.42
N GLY A 101 6.67 -1.94 12.36
CA GLY A 101 7.15 -2.66 13.54
C GLY A 101 7.87 -1.74 14.53
N THR A 102 8.76 -0.86 14.06
CA THR A 102 9.42 0.14 14.92
C THR A 102 8.43 1.10 15.54
N THR A 103 7.43 1.55 14.79
CA THR A 103 6.40 2.46 15.29
C THR A 103 5.56 1.81 16.39
N GLU A 104 5.17 0.55 16.24
CA GLU A 104 4.43 -0.19 17.27
C GLU A 104 5.29 -0.53 18.50
N ASP A 105 6.58 -0.78 18.30
CA ASP A 105 7.54 -1.01 19.38
C ASP A 105 7.74 0.25 20.24
N GLU A 106 7.90 1.41 19.60
CA GLU A 106 7.98 2.71 20.27
C GLU A 106 6.69 3.05 21.05
N LYS A 107 5.54 2.61 20.57
CA LYS A 107 4.24 2.72 21.28
C LYS A 107 4.12 1.75 22.46
N GLY A 108 5.02 0.77 22.59
CA GLY A 108 4.96 -0.28 23.61
C GLY A 108 4.04 -1.45 23.25
N ASN A 109 3.54 -1.51 22.01
CA ASN A 109 2.68 -2.58 21.52
C ASN A 109 3.51 -3.80 21.09
N PHE A 110 4.25 -4.40 22.04
CA PHE A 110 5.26 -5.42 21.77
C PHE A 110 4.75 -6.66 21.04
N HIS A 111 3.49 -7.06 21.24
CA HIS A 111 2.90 -8.18 20.50
C HIS A 111 2.77 -7.85 19.00
N LYS A 112 2.28 -6.64 18.69
CA LYS A 112 2.10 -6.21 17.30
C LYS A 112 3.44 -5.94 16.62
N ALA A 113 4.37 -5.32 17.34
CA ALA A 113 5.75 -5.12 16.87
C ALA A 113 6.42 -6.47 16.53
N PHE A 114 6.29 -7.47 17.40
CA PHE A 114 6.84 -8.81 17.18
C PHE A 114 6.28 -9.48 15.91
N GLU A 115 4.96 -9.42 15.70
CA GLU A 115 4.33 -9.93 14.47
C GLU A 115 4.87 -9.24 13.22
N LEU A 116 4.95 -7.90 13.25
CA LEU A 116 5.40 -7.09 12.12
C LEU A 116 6.87 -7.37 11.76
N TYR A 117 7.76 -7.47 12.76
CA TYR A 117 9.15 -7.84 12.53
C TYR A 117 9.30 -9.25 11.97
N THR A 118 8.53 -10.20 12.49
CA THR A 118 8.55 -11.59 12.00
C THR A 118 8.13 -11.65 10.53
N LEU A 119 7.01 -11.01 10.18
CA LEU A 119 6.51 -10.96 8.80
C LEU A 119 7.49 -10.26 7.85
N ALA A 120 8.13 -9.18 8.29
CA ALA A 120 9.15 -8.49 7.51
C ALA A 120 10.35 -9.41 7.20
N VAL A 121 10.84 -10.15 8.19
CA VAL A 121 11.98 -11.08 8.03
C VAL A 121 11.60 -12.25 7.12
N GLU A 122 10.42 -12.85 7.29
CA GLU A 122 9.94 -13.93 6.41
C GLU A 122 9.86 -13.49 4.95
N LEU A 123 9.35 -12.28 4.69
CA LEU A 123 9.28 -11.71 3.35
C LEU A 123 10.69 -11.47 2.78
N MET A 124 11.60 -10.93 3.59
CA MET A 124 13.00 -10.72 3.18
C MET A 124 13.74 -12.03 2.86
N LEU A 125 13.51 -13.10 3.63
CA LEU A 125 14.07 -14.42 3.35
C LEU A 125 13.52 -14.99 2.04
N SER A 126 12.21 -14.84 1.82
CA SER A 126 11.57 -15.24 0.55
C SER A 126 12.21 -14.55 -0.65
N ILE A 127 12.44 -13.24 -0.56
CA ILE A 127 13.10 -12.46 -1.62
C ILE A 127 14.57 -12.88 -1.81
N LYS A 128 15.27 -13.22 -0.72
CA LYS A 128 16.69 -13.60 -0.77
C LYS A 128 16.95 -14.84 -1.61
N HIS A 129 16.02 -15.80 -1.63
CA HIS A 129 16.12 -17.03 -2.45
C HIS A 129 16.10 -16.76 -3.96
N ASP A 130 15.60 -15.58 -4.31
CA ASP A 130 15.04 -15.26 -5.61
C ASP A 130 15.92 -14.19 -6.31
N VAL A 131 16.59 -13.33 -5.55
CA VAL A 131 17.43 -12.24 -6.04
C VAL A 131 18.89 -12.68 -6.27
N GLN A 132 19.45 -12.31 -7.42
CA GLN A 132 20.87 -12.53 -7.76
C GLN A 132 21.75 -11.28 -7.57
N ASP A 133 21.15 -10.08 -7.46
CA ASP A 133 21.88 -8.81 -7.34
C ASP A 133 22.62 -8.72 -5.98
N PRO A 134 23.97 -8.66 -5.97
CA PRO A 134 24.75 -8.67 -4.73
C PRO A 134 24.56 -7.40 -3.88
N SER A 135 24.17 -6.27 -4.48
CA SER A 135 23.94 -5.01 -3.75
C SER A 135 22.61 -5.06 -2.98
N LEU A 136 21.56 -5.58 -3.63
CA LEU A 136 20.26 -5.80 -3.03
C LEU A 136 20.31 -6.90 -1.96
N LEU A 137 21.02 -8.01 -2.23
CA LEU A 137 21.23 -9.09 -1.26
C LEU A 137 21.89 -8.59 0.04
N LYS A 138 22.95 -7.77 -0.05
CA LYS A 138 23.59 -7.17 1.14
C LYS A 138 22.61 -6.31 1.95
N SER A 139 21.74 -5.56 1.26
CA SER A 139 20.72 -4.74 1.91
C SER A 139 19.69 -5.60 2.62
N ILE A 140 19.16 -6.62 1.93
CA ILE A 140 18.25 -7.61 2.49
C ILE A 140 18.84 -8.22 3.76
N GLU A 141 20.07 -8.75 3.70
CA GLU A 141 20.73 -9.35 4.87
C GLU A 141 20.88 -8.38 6.04
N LYS A 142 21.23 -7.12 5.78
CA LYS A 142 21.36 -6.10 6.83
C LYS A 142 20.04 -5.88 7.55
N PHE A 143 18.94 -5.71 6.81
CA PHE A 143 17.64 -5.44 7.41
C PHE A 143 17.00 -6.69 8.03
N SER A 144 17.19 -7.87 7.43
CA SER A 144 16.73 -9.13 8.02
C SER A 144 17.38 -9.40 9.37
N LYS A 145 18.70 -9.16 9.50
CA LYS A 145 19.40 -9.28 10.79
C LYS A 145 18.82 -8.32 11.83
N ARG A 146 18.66 -7.04 11.48
CA ARG A 146 18.07 -6.04 12.37
C ARG A 146 16.67 -6.44 12.85
N GLY A 147 15.80 -6.88 11.92
CA GLY A 147 14.45 -7.33 12.25
C GLY A 147 14.44 -8.57 13.14
N LEU A 148 15.33 -9.53 12.86
CA LEU A 148 15.46 -10.76 13.62
C LEU A 148 15.96 -10.49 15.05
N ASP A 149 17.06 -9.74 15.21
CA ASP A 149 17.63 -9.40 16.52
C ASP A 149 16.56 -8.75 17.41
N ARG A 150 15.78 -7.80 16.84
CA ARG A 150 14.73 -7.13 17.60
C ARG A 150 13.54 -8.04 17.90
N ALA A 151 13.11 -8.88 16.97
CA ALA A 151 12.05 -9.86 17.21
C ALA A 151 12.44 -10.84 18.34
N GLU A 152 13.70 -11.27 18.41
CA GLU A 152 14.22 -12.11 19.48
C GLU A 152 14.16 -11.42 20.84
N GLU A 153 14.54 -10.15 20.91
CA GLU A 153 14.41 -9.34 22.14
C GLU A 153 12.95 -9.24 22.61
N LEU A 154 12.01 -9.04 21.67
CA LEU A 154 10.58 -8.90 21.96
C LEU A 154 9.92 -10.23 22.34
N LYS A 155 10.46 -11.37 21.89
CA LYS A 155 9.91 -12.71 22.12
C LYS A 155 9.73 -13.02 23.62
N ALA A 156 10.68 -12.60 24.46
CA ALA A 156 10.60 -12.80 25.91
C ALA A 156 9.49 -11.96 26.57
N TYR A 157 9.09 -10.84 25.97
CA TYR A 157 7.98 -10.02 26.46
C TYR A 157 6.65 -10.64 26.05
N VAL A 158 6.51 -11.03 24.79
CA VAL A 158 5.29 -11.68 24.27
C VAL A 158 5.00 -13.00 24.98
N GLN A 159 6.02 -13.83 25.25
CA GLN A 159 5.82 -15.09 25.99
C GLN A 159 5.39 -14.89 27.45
N ARG A 160 5.74 -13.76 28.08
CA ARG A 160 5.34 -13.44 29.46
C ARG A 160 3.95 -12.82 29.54
N THR A 161 3.49 -12.16 28.49
CA THR A 161 2.17 -11.50 28.44
C THR A 161 1.07 -12.36 27.83
N GLN A 162 1.39 -13.55 27.31
CA GLN A 162 0.40 -14.55 26.95
C GLN A 162 -0.39 -14.97 28.21
N PRO A 163 -1.72 -14.84 28.24
CA PRO A 163 -2.52 -15.40 29.33
C PRO A 163 -2.28 -16.93 29.35
N PRO A 164 -2.21 -17.57 30.53
CA PRO A 164 -2.05 -19.01 30.60
C PRO A 164 -3.23 -19.67 29.89
N CYS A 165 -2.97 -20.25 28.71
CA CYS A 165 -3.86 -21.23 28.11
C CYS A 165 -4.16 -22.32 29.15
N SER A 166 -5.43 -22.65 29.29
CA SER A 166 -5.97 -23.56 30.29
C SER A 166 -5.41 -24.98 30.12
N ASP A 167 -4.26 -25.26 30.71
CA ASP A 167 -3.87 -26.63 31.02
C ASP A 167 -4.57 -27.07 32.30
N SER A 168 -5.60 -27.90 32.10
CA SER A 168 -6.36 -28.58 33.14
C SER A 168 -5.47 -29.56 33.91
N ARG A 169 -4.63 -29.10 34.85
CA ARG A 169 -3.98 -29.96 35.83
C ARG A 169 -3.94 -29.29 37.21
N SER A 170 -4.96 -29.64 37.99
CA SER A 170 -5.06 -29.66 39.44
C SER A 170 -3.74 -29.44 40.21
N SER A 171 -3.68 -28.41 41.05
CA SER A 171 -3.18 -28.48 42.44
C SER A 171 -3.45 -27.16 43.19
N CYS A 172 -3.80 -27.29 44.46
CA CYS A 172 -4.30 -26.30 45.39
C CYS A 172 -3.28 -25.25 45.89
N SER A 173 -3.77 -24.04 46.21
CA SER A 173 -3.39 -23.22 47.38
C SER A 173 -4.23 -21.93 47.38
N THR A 174 -5.22 -21.84 48.27
CA THR A 174 -5.16 -21.10 49.56
C THR A 174 -5.11 -19.57 49.41
N LEU A 175 -6.30 -18.97 49.52
CA LEU A 175 -6.67 -17.78 50.31
C LEU A 175 -5.59 -16.70 50.52
N THR A 176 -5.87 -15.47 50.07
CA THR A 176 -6.02 -14.31 50.97
C THR A 176 -6.87 -13.21 50.34
N SER A 177 -7.79 -12.72 51.16
CA SER A 177 -8.71 -11.61 51.00
C SER A 177 -8.05 -10.24 51.22
N GLY A 178 -8.43 -9.23 50.44
CA GLY A 178 -8.06 -7.82 50.69
C GLY A 178 -9.01 -6.85 49.99
N THR A 179 -9.88 -6.22 50.78
CA THR A 179 -11.03 -5.40 50.38
C THR A 179 -10.75 -3.89 50.34
N SER A 180 -11.56 -3.19 49.52
CA SER A 180 -12.00 -1.77 49.66
C SER A 180 -11.04 -0.67 49.13
N LYS A 181 -11.45 0.48 48.56
CA LYS A 181 -12.65 1.32 48.72
C LYS A 181 -12.96 2.13 47.45
N LYS A 182 -14.26 2.42 47.24
CA LYS A 182 -14.83 3.45 46.36
C LYS A 182 -14.54 4.87 46.90
N SER A 183 -14.38 5.84 46.00
CA SER A 183 -14.77 7.23 46.25
C SER A 183 -15.59 7.76 45.06
N HIS A 184 -16.65 8.52 45.36
CA HIS A 184 -17.60 9.11 44.42
C HIS A 184 -17.26 10.59 44.20
N GLY A 185 -17.41 11.08 42.97
CA GLY A 185 -17.26 12.49 42.60
C GLY A 185 -18.05 12.85 41.34
N PHE A 186 -19.27 13.33 41.59
CA PHE A 186 -20.20 14.16 40.81
C PHE A 186 -20.06 14.38 39.27
N HIS A 187 -21.19 14.01 38.64
CA HIS A 187 -21.75 14.16 37.30
C HIS A 187 -21.56 15.48 36.51
N LYS A 188 -21.23 15.34 35.22
CA LYS A 188 -21.61 16.20 34.09
C LYS A 188 -22.36 15.36 33.04
N PRO A 189 -23.30 15.90 32.25
CA PRO A 189 -24.28 15.11 31.52
C PRO A 189 -23.72 14.50 30.22
N ASN A 190 -23.60 13.16 30.25
CA ASN A 190 -24.17 12.18 29.32
C ASN A 190 -24.09 12.41 27.79
N MET A 191 -23.04 11.88 27.16
CA MET A 191 -23.08 11.27 25.82
C MET A 191 -21.88 10.32 25.63
N SER A 192 -21.68 9.40 26.57
CA SER A 192 -20.72 8.31 26.39
C SER A 192 -21.17 7.07 27.16
N SER A 193 -21.75 6.11 26.45
CA SER A 193 -21.88 4.74 26.90
C SER A 193 -20.49 4.10 26.93
N SER A 194 -19.71 4.45 27.94
CA SER A 194 -18.52 3.69 28.33
C SER A 194 -19.02 2.51 29.17
N LEU A 195 -19.43 1.44 28.48
CA LEU A 195 -19.63 0.14 29.10
C LEU A 195 -18.26 -0.55 29.12
N LYS A 196 -17.80 -0.82 30.34
CA LYS A 196 -16.61 -1.61 30.61
C LYS A 196 -16.88 -3.05 30.16
N GLY A 197 -16.25 -3.46 29.07
CA GLY A 197 -16.19 -4.85 28.65
C GLY A 197 -15.54 -4.96 27.29
N ASP A 198 -14.30 -5.46 27.26
CA ASP A 198 -13.56 -5.88 26.07
C ASP A 198 -13.05 -4.77 25.10
N PRO A 199 -11.92 -5.01 24.38
CA PRO A 199 -11.44 -4.09 23.37
C PRO A 199 -12.44 -4.13 22.22
N GLY A 200 -13.22 -3.06 22.07
CA GLY A 200 -14.28 -2.97 21.05
C GLY A 200 -15.65 -2.53 21.59
N GLY A 201 -15.83 -2.47 22.92
CA GLY A 201 -16.95 -1.77 23.56
C GLY A 201 -18.34 -2.40 23.42
N PHE A 202 -18.46 -3.58 22.80
CA PHE A 202 -19.70 -4.33 22.67
C PHE A 202 -19.49 -5.80 23.07
N THR A 203 -20.43 -6.35 23.82
CA THR A 203 -20.51 -7.78 24.13
C THR A 203 -20.99 -8.59 22.92
N VAL A 204 -20.77 -9.90 22.94
CA VAL A 204 -21.21 -10.82 21.86
C VAL A 204 -22.71 -10.74 21.67
N GLU A 205 -23.47 -10.69 22.76
CA GLU A 205 -24.92 -10.56 22.76
C GLU A 205 -25.37 -9.22 22.16
N GLU A 206 -24.71 -8.11 22.50
CA GLU A 206 -24.99 -6.81 21.91
C GLU A 206 -24.68 -6.78 20.41
N LEU A 207 -23.57 -7.38 20.00
CA LEU A 207 -23.20 -7.54 18.59
C LEU A 207 -24.23 -8.37 17.82
N GLU A 208 -24.77 -9.43 18.39
CA GLU A 208 -25.82 -10.25 17.79
C GLU A 208 -27.14 -9.50 17.64
N VAL A 209 -27.53 -8.74 18.68
CA VAL A 209 -28.68 -7.83 18.63
C VAL A 209 -28.48 -6.82 17.49
N LEU A 210 -27.33 -6.15 17.43
CA LEU A 210 -27.04 -5.14 16.42
C LEU A 210 -27.03 -5.72 14.99
N ARG A 211 -26.45 -6.90 14.77
CA ARG A 211 -26.52 -7.59 13.46
C ARG A 211 -27.96 -7.83 13.03
N SER A 212 -28.80 -8.25 13.97
CA SER A 212 -30.20 -8.58 13.71
C SER A 212 -31.05 -7.33 13.46
N THR A 213 -30.79 -6.24 14.18
CA THR A 213 -31.62 -5.02 14.13
C THR A 213 -31.17 -4.02 13.07
N SER A 214 -29.91 -4.05 12.65
CA SER A 214 -29.31 -3.06 11.74
C SER A 214 -29.11 -3.62 10.33
N VAL A 215 -30.14 -4.26 9.78
CA VAL A 215 -30.14 -4.76 8.40
C VAL A 215 -30.89 -3.78 7.50
N ILE A 216 -30.19 -3.17 6.54
CA ILE A 216 -30.78 -2.27 5.55
C ILE A 216 -30.49 -2.86 4.17
N ASN A 217 -31.54 -3.09 3.36
CA ASN A 217 -31.43 -3.67 2.02
C ASN A 217 -30.66 -5.02 1.99
N GLY A 218 -30.84 -5.84 3.02
CA GLY A 218 -30.17 -7.15 3.15
C GLY A 218 -28.68 -7.08 3.50
N ARG A 219 -28.17 -5.90 3.89
CA ARG A 219 -26.80 -5.71 4.36
C ARG A 219 -26.81 -5.39 5.84
N GLU A 220 -25.96 -6.07 6.59
CA GLU A 220 -25.72 -5.80 8.01
C GLU A 220 -24.84 -4.55 8.14
N TYR A 221 -25.28 -3.60 8.97
CA TYR A 221 -24.54 -2.38 9.28
C TYR A 221 -24.24 -2.36 10.77
N LEU A 222 -23.08 -2.90 11.13
CA LEU A 222 -22.55 -2.79 12.48
C LEU A 222 -21.89 -1.42 12.68
N PRO A 223 -21.89 -0.89 13.92
CA PRO A 223 -21.06 0.25 14.26
C PRO A 223 -19.59 -0.09 14.04
N PHE A 224 -18.75 0.93 13.86
CA PHE A 224 -17.31 0.74 13.76
C PHE A 224 -16.77 0.07 15.04
N LEU A 225 -16.14 -1.09 14.88
CA LEU A 225 -15.60 -1.94 15.93
C LEU A 225 -14.09 -1.71 16.00
N ASP A 226 -13.65 -0.89 16.96
CA ASP A 226 -12.23 -0.49 17.09
C ASP A 226 -11.25 -1.67 17.07
N ALA A 227 -11.59 -2.82 17.66
CA ALA A 227 -10.70 -3.98 17.69
C ALA A 227 -10.55 -4.71 16.35
N LEU A 228 -11.53 -4.61 15.45
CA LEU A 228 -11.55 -5.32 14.17
C LEU A 228 -11.26 -4.37 13.01
N ASP A 229 -12.00 -3.25 12.93
CA ASP A 229 -11.97 -2.36 11.78
C ASP A 229 -10.67 -1.54 11.70
N LEU A 230 -10.00 -1.27 12.83
CA LEU A 230 -8.66 -0.64 12.82
C LEU A 230 -7.57 -1.59 12.31
N GLN A 231 -7.77 -2.90 12.45
CA GLN A 231 -6.82 -3.90 11.96
C GLN A 231 -7.06 -4.21 10.47
N GLU A 232 -8.23 -3.84 9.93
CA GLU A 232 -8.55 -4.06 8.54
C GLU A 232 -7.73 -3.14 7.64
N ARG A 233 -6.90 -3.76 6.79
CA ARG A 233 -6.09 -3.04 5.79
C ARG A 233 -6.95 -2.85 4.54
N PHE A 234 -7.59 -1.70 4.41
CA PHE A 234 -8.32 -1.31 3.20
C PHE A 234 -7.35 -1.03 2.04
N SER A 235 -6.85 -2.10 1.41
CA SER A 235 -6.08 -2.02 0.17
C SER A 235 -6.92 -2.58 -0.97
N PHE A 236 -7.20 -1.75 -1.97
CA PHE A 236 -7.81 -2.21 -3.21
C PHE A 236 -6.76 -2.94 -4.04
N ALA A 237 -7.07 -4.16 -4.49
CA ALA A 237 -6.18 -4.94 -5.34
C ALA A 237 -5.85 -4.23 -6.67
N ASN A 238 -6.77 -3.36 -7.14
CA ASN A 238 -6.56 -2.51 -8.29
C ASN A 238 -6.54 -1.03 -7.87
N PRO A 239 -5.52 -0.26 -8.27
CA PRO A 239 -5.59 1.20 -8.16
C PRO A 239 -6.75 1.72 -9.02
N PHE A 240 -7.40 2.79 -8.56
CA PHE A 240 -8.40 3.50 -9.35
C PHE A 240 -7.78 3.94 -10.66
N VAL A 241 -8.23 3.33 -11.77
CA VAL A 241 -7.86 3.75 -13.12
C VAL A 241 -8.86 4.84 -13.50
N LEU A 242 -8.38 6.08 -13.60
CA LEU A 242 -9.11 7.22 -14.16
C LEU A 242 -9.07 7.17 -15.69
#